data_AF-A0A7J3M3P3-F1
#
_entry.id   AF-A0A7J3M3P3-F1
#
_cell.length_a   1.000
_cell.length_b   1.000
_cell.length_c   1.000
_cell.angle_alpha   90.00
_cell.angle_beta   90.00
_cell.angle_gamma   90.00
#
_symmetry.space_group_name_H-M   'P 1'
#
loop_
_entity.id
_entity.type
_entity.pdbx_description
1 polymer ?
#
loop_
_entity_poly.entity_id
_entity_poly.type
_entity_poly.pdbx_seq_one_letter_code
_entity_poly.pdbx_strand_id
1 'polypeptide(L)' 'MMDGYGRISGKVGVCIGQNGPGITNMVTSVATANYAHTPMIVLGPSATIRW' A
#
# COMPACT_ATOMS: atom_id res chain seq x y z
N MET A 1 6.71 4.45 -3.55
CA MET A 1 7.49 3.44 -4.30
C MET A 1 6.60 2.48 -5.09
N MET A 2 5.50 1.98 -4.53
CA MET A 2 4.63 0.99 -5.22
C MET A 2 3.98 1.49 -6.51
N ASP A 3 3.54 2.75 -6.56
CA ASP A 3 2.98 3.39 -7.76
C ASP A 3 3.97 3.35 -8.95
N GLY A 4 5.22 3.76 -8.72
CA GLY A 4 6.27 3.69 -9.75
C GLY A 4 6.54 2.27 -10.23
N TYR A 5 6.54 1.29 -9.32
CA TYR A 5 6.67 -0.11 -9.69
C TYR A 5 5.52 -0.57 -10.60
N GLY A 6 4.26 -0.25 -10.25
CA GLY A 6 3.10 -0.65 -11.05
C GLY A 6 3.13 -0.07 -12.46
N ARG A 7 3.55 1.18 -12.59
CA ARG A 7 3.68 1.86 -13.89
C ARG A 7 4.78 1.28 -14.77
N ILE A 8 5.95 0.95 -14.20
CA ILE A 8 7.10 0.46 -14.98
C ILE A 8 6.91 -1.02 -15.32
N SER A 9 6.42 -1.81 -14.35
CA SER A 9 6.31 -3.26 -14.52
C SER A 9 5.04 -3.70 -15.26
N GLY A 10 4.02 -2.84 -15.33
CA GLY A 10 2.69 -3.20 -15.83
C GLY A 10 1.96 -4.23 -14.95
N LYS A 11 2.43 -4.45 -13.71
CA LYS A 11 1.89 -5.44 -12.76
C LYS A 11 1.26 -4.74 -11.56
N VAL A 12 0.35 -5.45 -10.90
CA VAL A 12 -0.21 -4.99 -9.62
C VAL A 12 0.90 -4.89 -8.58
N GLY A 13 0.99 -3.73 -7.93
CA GLY A 13 1.96 -3.52 -6.88
C GLY A 13 1.45 -3.97 -5.50
N VAL A 14 2.16 -4.87 -4.81
CA VAL A 14 1.79 -5.34 -3.47
C VAL A 14 2.80 -4.87 -2.42
N CYS A 15 2.32 -4.24 -1.36
CA CYS A 15 3.15 -3.81 -0.23
C CYS A 15 2.59 -4.34 1.10
N ILE A 16 3.48 -4.74 1.99
CA ILE A 16 3.15 -5.24 3.34
C ILE A 16 3.74 -4.26 4.36
N GLY A 17 2.89 -3.72 5.24
CA GLY A 17 3.31 -2.81 6.30
C GLY A 17 3.18 -3.46 7.68
N GLN A 18 3.85 -2.91 8.69
CA GLN A 18 3.62 -3.24 10.10
C GLN A 18 2.53 -2.35 10.71
N ASN A 19 1.85 -2.83 11.74
CA ASN A 19 0.88 -2.04 12.52
C ASN A 19 1.41 -0.65 12.92
N GLY A 20 0.52 0.34 12.96
CA GLY A 20 0.85 1.72 13.33
C GLY A 20 1.55 2.49 12.19
N PRO A 21 2.72 3.12 12.45
CA PRO A 21 3.36 4.01 11.48
C PRO A 21 3.75 3.31 10.17
N GLY A 22 3.92 1.98 10.19
CA GLY A 22 4.21 1.19 9.00
C GLY A 22 3.13 1.28 7.92
N ILE A 23 1.84 1.33 8.31
CA ILE A 23 0.73 1.48 7.37
C ILE A 23 0.40 2.96 7.12
N THR A 24 0.40 3.80 8.15
CA THR A 24 0.00 5.21 7.99
C THR A 24 0.99 6.00 7.13
N ASN A 25 2.30 5.69 7.17
CA ASN A 25 3.29 6.33 6.30
C ASN A 25 3.09 5.99 4.80
N MET A 26 2.32 4.95 4.48
CA MET A 26 1.99 4.60 3.09
C MET A 26 0.89 5.48 2.49
N VAL A 27 0.21 6.33 3.29
CA VAL A 27 -0.94 7.15 2.86
C VAL A 27 -0.66 7.97 1.60
N THR A 28 0.51 8.61 1.53
CA THR A 28 0.92 9.42 0.37
C THR A 28 1.04 8.55 -0.88
N SER A 29 1.61 7.36 -0.74
CA SER A 29 1.77 6.44 -1.88
C SER A 29 0.43 5.89 -2.39
N VAL A 30 -0.52 5.63 -1.48
CA VAL A 30 -1.89 5.22 -1.83
C VAL A 30 -2.63 6.36 -2.53
N ALA A 31 -2.51 7.58 -2.02
CA ALA A 31 -3.10 8.76 -2.66
C ALA A 31 -2.56 8.94 -4.08
N THR A 32 -1.24 8.87 -4.28
CA THR A 32 -0.63 8.95 -5.62
C THR A 32 -1.11 7.84 -6.54
N ALA A 33 -1.16 6.58 -6.07
CA ALA A 33 -1.65 5.46 -6.87
C ALA A 33 -3.11 5.66 -7.30
N ASN A 34 -3.95 6.19 -6.41
CA ASN A 34 -5.35 6.50 -6.71
C ASN A 34 -5.48 7.58 -7.79
N TYR A 35 -4.73 8.68 -7.68
CA TYR A 35 -4.74 9.74 -8.70
C TYR A 35 -4.22 9.28 -10.06
N ALA A 36 -3.31 8.32 -10.06
CA ALA A 36 -2.68 7.82 -11.27
C ALA A 36 -3.38 6.62 -11.89
N HIS A 37 -4.45 6.13 -11.26
CA HIS A 37 -5.12 4.88 -11.64
C HIS A 37 -4.14 3.68 -11.70
N THR A 38 -3.13 3.68 -10.83
CA THR A 38 -2.16 2.59 -10.76
C THR A 38 -2.70 1.47 -9.87
N PRO A 39 -2.76 0.21 -10.35
CA PRO A 39 -3.26 -0.90 -9.54
C PRO A 39 -2.28 -1.25 -8.40
N MET A 40 -2.78 -1.21 -7.15
CA MET A 40 -2.00 -1.34 -5.92
C MET A 40 -2.78 -2.08 -4.83
N ILE A 41 -2.08 -2.89 -4.02
CA ILE A 41 -2.58 -3.57 -2.83
C ILE A 41 -1.68 -3.22 -1.64
N VAL A 42 -2.29 -2.81 -0.53
CA VAL A 42 -1.61 -2.61 0.76
C VAL A 42 -2.16 -3.61 1.76
N LEU A 43 -1.28 -4.46 2.29
CA LEU A 43 -1.59 -5.46 3.30
C LEU A 43 -1.08 -4.99 4.66
N GLY A 44 -2.00 -4.78 5.59
CA GLY A 44 -1.70 -4.47 6.98
C GLY A 44 -2.07 -5.62 7.91
N PRO A 45 -1.23 -5.95 8.90
CA PRO A 45 -1.64 -6.82 9.99
C PRO A 45 -2.75 -6.14 10.78
N SER A 46 -3.61 -6.94 11.41
CA SER A 46 -4.55 -6.45 12.42
C SER A 46 -4.06 -6.92 13.78
N ALA A 47 -4.09 -6.04 14.79
CA ALA A 47 -3.85 -6.47 16.16
C ALA A 47 -4.99 -7.41 16.57
N THR A 48 -4.65 -8.58 17.11
CA THR A 48 -5.67 -9.52 17.56
C THR A 48 -6.49 -8.85 18.67
N ILE A 49 -7.78 -8.67 18.44
CA ILE A 49 -8.75 -8.31 19.46
C ILE A 49 -9.43 -9.62 19.86
N ARG A 50 -8.88 -10.30 20.86
CA ARG A 50 -9.61 -11.33 21.60
C ARG A 50 -10.33 -10.61 22.73
N TRP A 51 -11.66 -10.64 22.71
CA TRP A 51 -12.51 -10.36 23.86
C TRP A 51 -12.40 -11.49 24.87
#